data_AF-A0A519ZHX6-F1
#
_entry.id   AF-A0A519ZHX6-F1
#
_cell.length_a   1.000
_cell.length_b   1.000
_cell.length_c   1.000
_cell.angle_alpha   90.00
_cell.angle_beta   90.00
_cell.angle_gamma   90.00
#
_symmetry.space_group_name_H-M   'P 1'
#
loop_
_entity.id
_entity.type
_entity.pdbx_description
1 polymer ?
#
loop_
_entity_poly.entity_id
_entity_poly.type
_entity_poly.pdbx_seq_one_letter_code
_entity_poly.pdbx_strand_id
1 'polypeptide(L)'
;MDIVSNHPWTQALHQWRHVIAHGNRCYELQAWTEALECYQQALAIAEGLMLAWPEPDIGMSVLVVSHHNLADACLQLDQLDEAASHLCSAHEQLQRVAQDPGVSPDQQQAALRHQHRTLHELMRFAQRHVQGCQCSVRVARHISEHLIARAAGQSLH
;
A
#
# COMPACT_ATOMS: atom_id res chain seq x y z
N MET A 1 31.83 -14.21 -1.88
CA MET A 1 31.71 -13.21 -0.80
C MET A 1 30.63 -12.27 -1.29
N ASP A 2 29.38 -12.53 -0.89
CA ASP A 2 28.19 -11.99 -1.55
C ASP A 2 28.05 -10.48 -1.30
N ILE A 3 28.27 -9.69 -2.36
CA ILE A 3 28.19 -8.22 -2.38
C ILE A 3 26.77 -7.72 -2.04
N VAL A 4 25.78 -8.63 -2.10
CA VAL A 4 24.37 -8.39 -1.80
C VAL A 4 24.09 -8.36 -0.29
N SER A 5 24.84 -9.10 0.53
CA SER A 5 24.47 -9.36 1.93
C SER A 5 24.71 -8.19 2.89
N ASN A 6 25.31 -7.08 2.45
CA ASN A 6 25.65 -5.94 3.31
C ASN A 6 25.14 -4.59 2.77
N HIS A 7 24.16 -4.60 1.85
CA HIS A 7 23.57 -3.37 1.34
C HIS A 7 22.53 -2.79 2.33
N PRO A 8 22.41 -1.45 2.47
CA PRO A 8 21.45 -0.85 3.39
C PRO A 8 20.00 -1.31 3.18
N TRP A 9 19.62 -1.58 1.93
CA TRP A 9 18.29 -2.07 1.59
C TRP A 9 18.03 -3.50 2.08
N THR A 10 19.03 -4.42 2.12
CA THR A 10 18.81 -5.77 2.65
C THR A 10 18.51 -5.72 4.15
N GLN A 11 19.25 -4.92 4.91
CA GLN A 11 18.99 -4.72 6.33
C GLN A 11 17.59 -4.12 6.56
N ALA A 12 17.21 -3.11 5.77
CA ALA A 12 15.88 -2.52 5.83
C ALA A 12 14.77 -3.56 5.52
N LEU A 13 14.95 -4.42 4.52
CA LEU A 13 13.97 -5.49 4.25
C LEU A 13 13.90 -6.52 5.39
N HIS A 14 15.03 -6.90 5.99
CA HIS A 14 15.03 -7.78 7.16
C HIS A 14 14.31 -7.14 8.34
N GLN A 15 14.54 -5.85 8.59
CA GLN A 15 13.84 -5.09 9.62
C GLN A 15 12.34 -5.02 9.33
N TRP A 16 11.94 -4.70 8.10
CA TRP A 16 10.55 -4.69 7.67
C TRP A 16 9.88 -6.05 7.91
N ARG A 17 10.51 -7.16 7.49
CA ARG A 17 10.00 -8.52 7.70
C ARG A 17 9.82 -8.84 9.18
N HIS A 18 10.77 -8.43 10.01
CA HIS A 18 10.70 -8.64 11.45
C HIS A 18 9.52 -7.89 12.07
N VAL A 19 9.36 -6.61 11.74
CA VAL A 19 8.29 -5.74 12.25
C VAL A 19 6.91 -6.23 11.77
N ILE A 20 6.77 -6.60 10.49
CA ILE A 20 5.53 -7.18 9.96
C ILE A 20 5.19 -8.50 10.67
N ALA A 21 6.16 -9.38 10.88
CA ALA A 21 5.91 -10.65 11.57
C ALA A 21 5.47 -10.43 13.02
N HIS A 22 6.05 -9.44 13.71
CA HIS A 22 5.63 -9.06 15.05
C HIS A 22 4.21 -8.47 15.04
N GLY A 23 3.93 -7.53 14.13
CA GLY A 23 2.60 -6.94 13.97
C GLY A 23 1.52 -7.98 13.65
N ASN A 24 1.81 -8.94 12.76
CA ASN A 24 0.90 -10.04 12.44
C ASN A 24 0.61 -10.90 13.68
N ARG A 25 1.61 -11.16 14.52
CA ARG A 25 1.41 -11.91 15.77
C ARG A 25 0.54 -11.12 16.76
N CYS A 26 0.78 -9.81 16.92
CA CYS A 26 -0.09 -8.95 17.72
C CYS A 26 -1.54 -8.97 17.19
N TYR A 27 -1.70 -8.90 15.87
CA TYR A 27 -3.01 -8.97 15.21
C TYR A 27 -3.71 -10.31 15.48
N GLU A 28 -3.02 -11.44 15.33
CA GLU A 28 -3.57 -12.77 15.66
C GLU A 28 -4.00 -12.88 17.14
N LEU A 29 -3.28 -12.20 18.04
CA LEU A 29 -3.59 -12.13 19.47
C LEU A 29 -4.63 -11.06 19.83
N GLN A 30 -5.22 -10.37 18.85
CA GLN A 30 -6.17 -9.28 19.04
C GLN A 30 -5.59 -8.05 19.79
N ALA A 31 -4.26 -7.94 19.84
CA ALA A 31 -3.54 -6.78 20.34
C ALA A 31 -3.44 -5.73 19.23
N TRP A 32 -4.60 -5.13 18.89
CA TRP A 32 -4.76 -4.30 17.69
C TRP A 32 -3.93 -3.03 17.72
N THR A 33 -3.80 -2.39 18.88
CA THR A 33 -3.01 -1.16 19.05
C THR A 33 -1.53 -1.45 18.81
N GLU A 34 -1.02 -2.54 19.37
CA GLU A 34 0.37 -2.98 19.19
C GLU A 34 0.63 -3.41 17.73
N ALA A 35 -0.35 -4.06 17.10
CA ALA A 35 -0.28 -4.38 15.67
C ALA A 35 -0.20 -3.11 14.82
N LEU A 36 -1.01 -2.10 15.13
CA LEU A 36 -1.03 -0.79 14.46
C LEU A 36 0.34 -0.11 14.56
N GLU A 37 0.94 -0.04 15.75
CA GLU A 37 2.27 0.52 15.96
C GLU A 37 3.35 -0.19 15.13
N CYS A 38 3.31 -1.52 15.10
CA CYS A 38 4.21 -2.31 14.27
C CYS A 38 4.03 -1.98 12.78
N TYR A 39 2.80 -1.95 12.28
CA TYR A 39 2.55 -1.68 10.87
C TYR A 39 2.88 -0.23 10.47
N GLN A 40 2.76 0.74 11.38
CA GLN A 40 3.24 2.11 11.16
C GLN A 40 4.76 2.15 11.00
N GLN A 41 5.48 1.44 11.86
CA GLN A 41 6.93 1.30 11.73
C GLN A 41 7.32 0.58 10.43
N ALA A 42 6.58 -0.47 10.04
CA ALA A 42 6.80 -1.16 8.78
C ALA A 42 6.58 -0.25 7.58
N LEU A 43 5.55 0.60 7.61
CA LEU A 43 5.28 1.56 6.54
C LEU A 43 6.45 2.55 6.37
N ALA A 44 6.98 3.11 7.46
CA ALA A 44 8.13 4.02 7.40
C ALA A 44 9.37 3.38 6.74
N ILE A 45 9.60 2.09 6.98
CA ILE A 45 10.67 1.33 6.31
C ILE A 45 10.32 1.09 4.84
N ALA A 46 9.08 0.72 4.54
CA ALA A 46 8.61 0.43 3.19
C ALA A 46 8.70 1.63 2.25
N GLU A 47 8.44 2.84 2.74
CA GLU A 47 8.58 4.09 1.96
C GLU A 47 10.02 4.28 1.46
N GLY A 48 11.02 3.94 2.29
CA GLY A 48 12.44 3.97 1.89
C GLY A 48 12.84 2.84 0.95
N LEU A 49 12.16 1.68 1.03
CA LEU A 49 12.45 0.51 0.19
C LEU A 49 11.81 0.59 -1.19
N MET A 50 10.66 1.25 -1.33
CA MET A 50 9.81 1.17 -2.53
C MET A 50 10.57 1.38 -3.84
N LEU A 51 11.40 2.42 -3.91
CA LEU A 51 12.17 2.77 -5.11
C LEU A 51 13.65 2.41 -5.00
N ALA A 52 14.15 2.10 -3.80
CA ALA A 52 15.55 1.76 -3.56
C ALA A 52 15.86 0.27 -3.74
N TRP A 53 14.84 -0.60 -3.65
CA TRP A 53 15.03 -2.05 -3.77
C TRP A 53 15.27 -2.47 -5.24
N PRO A 54 16.27 -3.34 -5.53
CA PRO A 54 16.63 -3.68 -6.92
C PRO A 54 15.54 -4.40 -7.71
N GLU A 55 14.67 -5.18 -7.05
CA GLU A 55 13.51 -5.83 -7.67
C GLU A 55 12.21 -5.01 -7.45
N PRO A 56 11.70 -4.28 -8.46
CA PRO A 56 10.62 -3.32 -8.24
C PRO A 56 9.33 -3.91 -7.67
N ASP A 57 8.95 -5.14 -8.04
CA ASP A 57 7.76 -5.79 -7.45
C ASP A 57 7.89 -6.00 -5.94
N ILE A 58 9.09 -6.31 -5.44
CA ILE A 58 9.32 -6.42 -4.00
C ILE A 58 9.11 -5.06 -3.35
N GLY A 59 9.71 -4.00 -3.91
CA GLY A 59 9.56 -2.62 -3.45
C GLY A 59 8.09 -2.16 -3.39
N MET A 60 7.31 -2.42 -4.43
CA MET A 60 5.88 -2.10 -4.45
C MET A 60 5.09 -2.98 -3.46
N SER A 61 5.46 -4.26 -3.32
CA SER A 61 4.76 -5.19 -2.43
C SER A 61 4.89 -4.82 -0.96
N VAL A 62 6.08 -4.40 -0.50
CA VAL A 62 6.30 -4.06 0.91
C VAL A 62 5.47 -2.85 1.34
N LEU A 63 5.33 -1.87 0.44
CA LEU A 63 4.47 -0.71 0.66
C LEU A 63 2.99 -1.11 0.74
N VAL A 64 2.50 -1.85 -0.25
CA VAL A 64 1.09 -2.27 -0.33
C VAL A 64 0.70 -3.11 0.88
N VAL A 65 1.54 -4.07 1.27
CA VAL A 65 1.31 -4.92 2.45
C VAL A 65 1.22 -4.07 3.71
N SER A 66 2.12 -3.11 3.90
CA SER A 66 2.13 -2.25 5.10
C SER A 66 0.85 -1.43 5.21
N HIS A 67 0.39 -0.83 4.11
CA HIS A 67 -0.87 -0.08 4.09
C HIS A 67 -2.10 -0.96 4.31
N HIS A 68 -2.16 -2.14 3.70
CA HIS A 68 -3.31 -3.04 3.86
C HIS A 68 -3.40 -3.56 5.30
N ASN A 69 -2.27 -3.93 5.89
CA ASN A 69 -2.21 -4.36 7.29
C ASN A 69 -2.63 -3.24 8.25
N LEU A 70 -2.24 -1.99 7.98
CA LEU A 70 -2.74 -0.83 8.73
C LEU A 70 -4.25 -0.66 8.59
N ALA A 71 -4.77 -0.78 7.37
CA ALA A 71 -6.21 -0.69 7.13
C ALA A 71 -6.98 -1.78 7.90
N ASP A 72 -6.50 -3.02 7.88
CA ASP A 72 -7.11 -4.13 8.61
C ASP A 72 -7.06 -3.90 10.14
N ALA A 73 -5.95 -3.41 10.68
CA ALA A 73 -5.84 -3.07 12.10
C ALA A 73 -6.78 -1.91 12.50
N CYS A 74 -6.87 -0.86 11.68
CA CYS A 74 -7.83 0.23 11.88
C CYS A 74 -9.28 -0.28 11.87
N LEU A 75 -9.62 -1.22 11.00
CA LEU A 75 -10.95 -1.84 10.98
C LEU A 75 -11.27 -2.57 12.29
N GLN A 76 -10.31 -3.26 12.91
CA GLN A 76 -10.52 -3.90 14.21
C GLN A 76 -10.69 -2.91 15.37
N LEU A 77 -10.22 -1.68 15.20
CA LEU A 77 -10.35 -0.57 16.15
C LEU A 77 -11.54 0.36 15.85
N ASP A 78 -12.43 -0.03 14.93
CA ASP A 78 -13.56 0.77 14.44
C ASP A 78 -13.15 2.14 13.80
N GLN A 79 -11.89 2.24 13.36
CA GLN A 79 -11.31 3.42 12.71
C GLN A 79 -11.48 3.37 11.19
N LEU A 80 -12.73 3.45 10.72
CA LEU A 80 -13.09 3.29 9.30
C LEU A 80 -12.46 4.35 8.40
N ASP A 81 -12.34 5.60 8.87
CA ASP A 81 -11.75 6.67 8.09
C ASP A 81 -10.23 6.48 7.94
N GLU A 82 -9.54 6.04 8.98
CA GLU A 82 -8.11 5.74 8.90
C GLU A 82 -7.86 4.56 7.95
N ALA A 83 -8.68 3.52 8.03
CA ALA A 83 -8.59 2.37 7.12
C ALA A 83 -8.76 2.77 5.65
N ALA A 84 -9.80 3.55 5.34
CA ALA A 84 -10.01 4.08 4.00
C ALA A 84 -8.84 4.97 3.53
N SER A 85 -8.24 5.75 4.43
CA SER A 85 -7.10 6.61 4.13
C SER A 85 -5.88 5.80 3.70
N HIS A 86 -5.56 4.71 4.41
CA HIS A 86 -4.44 3.85 4.06
C HIS A 86 -4.63 3.14 2.72
N LEU A 87 -5.84 2.63 2.43
CA LEU A 87 -6.13 2.01 1.13
C LEU A 87 -6.01 3.01 -0.03
N CYS A 88 -6.51 4.25 0.14
CA CYS A 88 -6.38 5.29 -0.88
C CYS A 88 -4.91 5.69 -1.06
N SER A 89 -4.18 5.89 0.04
CA SER A 89 -2.76 6.28 0.02
C SER A 89 -1.89 5.27 -0.73
N ALA A 90 -2.10 3.96 -0.51
CA ALA A 90 -1.39 2.92 -1.24
C ALA A 90 -1.63 3.01 -2.75
N HIS A 91 -2.89 3.19 -3.16
CA HIS A 91 -3.22 3.33 -4.58
C HIS A 91 -2.65 4.61 -5.19
N GLU A 92 -2.74 5.75 -4.49
CA GLU A 92 -2.20 7.04 -4.92
C GLU A 92 -0.68 7.02 -5.09
N GLN A 93 0.05 6.38 -4.18
CA GLN A 93 1.50 6.25 -4.30
C GLN A 93 1.89 5.41 -5.52
N LEU A 94 1.22 4.27 -5.75
CA LEU A 94 1.44 3.47 -6.95
C LEU A 94 1.04 4.22 -8.22
N GLN A 95 -0.02 5.03 -8.18
CA GLN A 95 -0.42 5.88 -9.30
C GLN A 95 0.66 6.91 -9.64
N ARG A 96 1.21 7.58 -8.62
CA ARG A 96 2.32 8.52 -8.77
C ARG A 96 3.54 7.85 -9.40
N VAL A 97 3.96 6.70 -8.90
CA VAL A 97 5.11 5.97 -9.48
C VAL A 97 4.85 5.56 -10.93
N ALA A 98 3.66 5.06 -11.26
CA ALA A 98 3.35 4.64 -12.63
C ALA A 98 3.34 5.81 -13.65
N GLN A 99 3.11 7.03 -13.18
CA GLN A 99 3.03 8.24 -14.02
C GLN A 99 4.30 9.09 -13.96
N ASP A 100 5.26 8.75 -13.10
CA ASP A 100 6.49 9.52 -12.91
C ASP A 100 7.50 9.21 -14.04
N PRO A 101 7.82 10.18 -14.92
CA PRO A 101 8.81 9.96 -15.97
C PRO A 101 10.25 9.83 -15.44
N GLY A 102 10.49 10.15 -14.16
CA GLY A 102 11.79 10.08 -13.50
C GLY A 102 12.15 8.70 -12.93
N VAL A 103 11.20 7.77 -12.84
CA VAL A 103 11.45 6.39 -12.36
C VAL A 103 11.69 5.43 -13.52
N SER A 104 12.27 4.25 -13.23
CA SER A 104 12.57 3.29 -14.29
C SER A 104 11.29 2.69 -14.90
N PRO A 105 11.30 2.27 -16.17
CA PRO A 105 10.16 1.59 -16.79
C PRO A 105 9.72 0.33 -16.02
N ASP A 106 10.66 -0.40 -15.42
CA ASP A 106 10.35 -1.58 -14.60
C ASP A 106 9.61 -1.20 -13.32
N GLN A 107 9.96 -0.07 -12.69
CA GLN A 107 9.24 0.48 -11.54
C GLN A 107 7.83 0.94 -11.91
N GLN A 108 7.68 1.62 -13.06
CA GLN A 108 6.37 2.02 -13.57
C GLN A 108 5.49 0.78 -13.80
N GLN A 109 6.03 -0.25 -14.46
CA GLN A 109 5.29 -1.46 -14.76
C GLN A 109 4.93 -2.26 -13.51
N ALA A 110 5.83 -2.34 -12.51
CA ALA A 110 5.54 -2.95 -11.23
C ALA A 110 4.41 -2.19 -10.49
N ALA A 111 4.46 -0.85 -10.50
CA ALA A 111 3.42 -0.03 -9.91
C ALA A 111 2.05 -0.29 -10.58
N LEU A 112 2.00 -0.34 -11.92
CA LEU A 112 0.78 -0.69 -12.67
C LEU A 112 0.23 -2.09 -12.32
N ARG A 113 1.09 -3.10 -12.11
CA ARG A 113 0.65 -4.43 -11.66
C ARG A 113 0.01 -4.37 -10.27
N HIS A 114 0.61 -3.64 -9.35
CA HIS A 114 0.13 -3.51 -7.98
C HIS A 114 -1.12 -2.64 -7.85
N GLN A 115 -1.33 -1.65 -8.73
CA GLN A 115 -2.55 -0.83 -8.76
C GLN A 115 -3.82 -1.66 -8.93
N HIS A 116 -3.80 -2.72 -9.75
CA HIS A 116 -4.98 -3.58 -9.91
C HIS A 116 -5.37 -4.27 -8.59
N ARG A 117 -4.38 -4.64 -7.76
CA ARG A 117 -4.64 -5.25 -6.45
C ARG A 117 -5.22 -4.25 -5.46
N THR A 118 -4.62 -3.05 -5.36
CA THR A 118 -5.11 -2.00 -4.45
C THR A 118 -6.49 -1.49 -4.86
N LEU A 119 -6.75 -1.37 -6.17
CA LEU A 119 -8.06 -0.99 -6.70
C LEU A 119 -9.14 -2.03 -6.34
N HIS A 120 -8.82 -3.31 -6.43
CA HIS A 120 -9.74 -4.37 -6.04
C HIS A 120 -10.07 -4.34 -4.54
N GLU A 121 -9.09 -4.07 -3.67
CA GLU A 121 -9.36 -3.89 -2.23
C GLU A 121 -10.16 -2.62 -1.93
N LEU A 122 -9.92 -1.51 -2.64
CA LEU A 122 -10.76 -0.31 -2.56
C LEU A 122 -12.22 -0.59 -2.96
N MET A 123 -12.44 -1.33 -4.06
CA MET A 123 -13.79 -1.73 -4.47
C MET A 123 -14.46 -2.62 -3.41
N ARG A 124 -13.73 -3.59 -2.85
CA ARG A 124 -14.23 -4.44 -1.76
C ARG A 124 -14.59 -3.63 -0.52
N PHE A 125 -13.77 -2.65 -0.14
CA PHE A 125 -14.04 -1.75 0.97
C PHE A 125 -15.33 -0.96 0.73
N ALA A 126 -15.48 -0.33 -0.45
CA ALA A 126 -16.68 0.42 -0.81
C ALA A 126 -17.96 -0.44 -0.81
N GLN A 127 -17.86 -1.73 -1.20
CA GLN A 127 -18.99 -2.65 -1.18
C GLN A 127 -19.40 -3.07 0.24
N ARG A 128 -18.44 -3.21 1.16
CA ARG A 128 -18.69 -3.65 2.54
C ARG A 128 -19.24 -2.53 3.43
N HIS A 129 -18.86 -1.29 3.17
CA HIS A 129 -19.26 -0.14 3.98
C HIS A 129 -20.32 0.70 3.27
N VAL A 130 -21.55 0.65 3.83
CA VAL A 130 -22.79 1.24 3.26
C VAL A 130 -22.61 2.72 2.90
N GLN A 131 -23.24 3.10 1.79
CA GLN A 131 -23.30 4.47 1.28
C GLN A 131 -23.80 5.44 2.37
N GLY A 132 -23.00 6.44 2.71
CA GLY A 132 -23.33 7.48 3.70
C GLY A 132 -22.24 7.80 4.73
N CYS A 133 -21.25 6.90 4.93
CA CYS A 133 -20.03 7.20 5.69
C CYS A 133 -19.07 8.06 4.86
N GLN A 134 -18.40 9.04 5.48
CA GLN A 134 -17.36 9.87 4.84
C GLN A 134 -16.25 8.99 4.23
N CYS A 135 -15.87 7.91 4.92
CA CYS A 135 -14.96 6.87 4.45
C CYS A 135 -15.37 6.27 3.09
N SER A 136 -16.65 5.87 2.95
CA SER A 136 -17.20 5.22 1.75
C SER A 136 -17.26 6.21 0.57
N VAL A 137 -17.66 7.46 0.84
CA VAL A 137 -17.67 8.53 -0.17
C VAL A 137 -16.26 8.82 -0.67
N ARG A 138 -15.25 8.87 0.21
CA ARG A 138 -13.86 9.12 -0.18
C ARG A 138 -13.32 8.00 -1.07
N VAL A 139 -13.54 6.74 -0.71
CA VAL A 139 -13.11 5.59 -1.52
C VAL A 139 -13.83 5.58 -2.87
N ALA A 140 -15.15 5.80 -2.89
CA ALA A 140 -15.93 5.84 -4.14
C ALA A 140 -15.47 6.98 -5.07
N ARG A 141 -15.21 8.17 -4.51
CA ARG A 141 -14.64 9.31 -5.26
C ARG A 141 -13.28 8.95 -5.85
N HIS A 142 -12.39 8.36 -5.06
CA HIS A 142 -11.06 7.97 -5.49
C HIS A 142 -11.09 6.93 -6.64
N ILE A 143 -11.94 5.91 -6.54
CA ILE A 143 -12.17 4.94 -7.62
C ILE A 143 -12.67 5.65 -8.89
N SER A 144 -13.63 6.56 -8.75
CA SER A 144 -14.22 7.27 -9.89
C SER A 144 -13.18 8.15 -10.60
N GLU A 145 -12.36 8.89 -9.86
CA GLU A 145 -11.27 9.71 -10.39
C GLU A 145 -10.26 8.87 -11.17
N HIS A 146 -9.86 7.71 -10.64
CA HIS A 146 -8.97 6.78 -11.33
C HIS A 146 -9.56 6.28 -12.67
N LEU A 147 -10.84 5.89 -12.68
CA LEU A 147 -11.50 5.40 -13.89
C LEU A 147 -11.64 6.48 -14.96
N ILE A 148 -11.97 7.71 -14.57
CA ILE A 148 -12.05 8.87 -15.49
C ILE A 148 -10.68 9.15 -16.10
N ALA A 149 -9.62 9.19 -15.28
CA ALA A 149 -8.26 9.42 -15.75
C ALA A 149 -7.81 8.34 -16.77
N ARG A 150 -8.16 7.07 -16.53
CA ARG A 150 -7.88 5.98 -17.48
C ARG A 150 -8.65 6.11 -18.79
N ALA A 151 -9.93 6.47 -18.74
CA ALA A 151 -10.74 6.66 -19.94
C ALA A 151 -10.23 7.84 -20.79
N ALA A 152 -9.83 8.93 -20.14
CA ALA A 152 -9.24 10.09 -20.82
C ALA A 152 -7.88 9.75 -21.47
N GLY A 153 -7.03 8.97 -20.79
CA GLY A 153 -5.76 8.49 -21.34
C GLY A 153 -5.90 7.51 -22.51
N GLN A 154 -7.00 6.74 -22.55
CA GLN A 154 -7.32 5.84 -23.67
C GLN A 154 -7.88 6.57 -24.90
N SER A 155 -8.33 7.82 -24.76
CA SER A 155 -8.98 8.59 -25.84
C SER A 155 -7.99 9.38 -26.72
N LEU A 156 -6.67 9.20 -26.53
CA LEU A 156 -5.60 9.92 -27.23
C LEU A 156 -4.78 9.05 -28.21
N HIS A 157 -5.27 7.86 -28.55
CA HIS A 157 -4.67 6.97 -29.56
C HIS A 157 -5.72 6.55 -30.59
#